data_AF-A0A832RBG1-F1
#
_entry.id   AF-A0A832RBG1-F1
#
_cell.length_a   1.000
_cell.length_b   1.000
_cell.length_c   1.000
_cell.angle_alpha   90.00
_cell.angle_beta   90.00
_cell.angle_gamma   90.00
#
_symmetry.space_group_name_H-M   'P 1'
#
loop_
_entity.id
_entity.type
_entity.pdbx_description
1 polymer ?
#
loop_
_entity_poly.entity_id
_entity_poly.type
_entity_poly.pdbx_seq_one_letter_code
_entity_poly.pdbx_strand_id
1 'polypeptide(L)'
;VHCAPCFAELKLLAEMQAAHELPQLVLVSTDPLSLREEVQLSLEDYRLQATPGWQFADPLPERLRYTIDPDWYGELPRSYFYRADGSREAHSGLLTRERLQGWIEPSNS
;
A
#
# COMPACT_ATOMS: atom_id res chain seq x y z
N VAL A 1 -11.05 2.33 9.53
CA VAL A 1 -10.62 1.26 8.59
C VAL A 1 -11.64 0.88 7.50
N HIS A 2 -12.47 1.79 6.97
CA HIS A 2 -13.52 1.39 6.00
C HIS A 2 -13.25 1.93 4.59
N CYS A 3 -12.47 1.18 3.82
CA CYS A 3 -12.19 1.48 2.42
C CYS A 3 -12.44 0.21 1.59
N ALA A 4 -13.64 0.09 1.01
CA ALA A 4 -14.00 -1.03 0.14
C ALA A 4 -12.98 -1.31 -0.98
N PRO A 5 -12.48 -0.30 -1.73
CA PRO A 5 -11.46 -0.57 -2.76
C PRO A 5 -10.11 -1.00 -2.16
N CYS A 6 -9.75 -0.51 -0.97
CA CYS A 6 -8.52 -0.95 -0.29
C CYS A 6 -8.59 -2.43 0.10
N PHE A 7 -9.75 -2.92 0.53
CA PHE A 7 -9.93 -4.35 0.85
C PHE A 7 -9.84 -5.24 -0.38
N ALA A 8 -10.34 -4.79 -1.53
CA ALA A 8 -10.15 -5.49 -2.80
C ALA A 8 -8.66 -5.54 -3.18
N GLU A 9 -7.93 -4.45 -2.96
CA GLU A 9 -6.48 -4.37 -3.20
C GLU A 9 -5.69 -5.27 -2.25
N LEU A 10 -5.99 -5.26 -0.95
CA LEU A 10 -5.34 -6.13 0.04
C LEU A 10 -5.50 -7.61 -0.31
N LYS A 11 -6.67 -8.01 -0.81
CA LYS A 11 -6.90 -9.38 -1.31
C LYS A 11 -5.94 -9.73 -2.44
N LEU A 12 -5.83 -8.87 -3.45
CA LEU A 12 -4.90 -9.08 -4.57
C LEU A 12 -3.45 -9.15 -4.09
N LEU A 13 -3.03 -8.22 -3.24
CA LEU A 13 -1.67 -8.17 -2.69
C LEU A 13 -1.35 -9.43 -1.87
N ALA A 14 -2.30 -9.92 -1.07
CA ALA A 14 -2.14 -11.16 -0.32
C ALA A 14 -1.96 -12.39 -1.24
N GLU A 15 -2.77 -12.49 -2.31
CA GLU A 15 -2.64 -13.56 -3.30
C GLU A 15 -1.27 -13.53 -3.99
N MET A 16 -0.80 -12.36 -4.41
CA MET A 16 0.51 -12.20 -5.07
C MET A 16 1.69 -12.39 -4.11
N GLN A 17 1.57 -11.93 -2.86
CA GLN A 17 2.58 -12.13 -1.82
C GLN A 17 2.75 -13.62 -1.51
N ALA A 18 1.64 -14.37 -1.39
CA ALA A 18 1.66 -15.81 -1.18
C ALA A 18 2.24 -16.59 -2.37
N ALA A 19 2.05 -16.08 -3.58
CA ALA A 19 2.66 -16.61 -4.80
C ALA A 19 4.14 -16.22 -4.97
N HIS A 20 4.72 -15.45 -4.05
CA HIS A 20 6.08 -14.89 -4.13
C HIS A 20 6.31 -14.01 -5.38
N GLU A 21 5.24 -13.40 -5.89
CA GLU A 21 5.28 -12.49 -7.05
C GLU A 21 5.60 -11.06 -6.63
N LEU A 22 5.47 -10.72 -5.34
CA LEU A 22 5.83 -9.42 -4.77
C LEU A 22 7.16 -9.54 -4.00
N PRO A 23 8.29 -9.09 -4.56
CA PRO A 23 9.59 -9.23 -3.90
C PRO A 23 9.72 -8.34 -2.66
N GLN A 24 9.12 -7.15 -2.68
CA GLN A 24 9.09 -6.22 -1.55
C GLN A 24 7.75 -5.49 -1.51
N LEU A 25 7.06 -5.61 -0.37
CA LEU A 25 5.78 -4.95 -0.10
C LEU A 25 5.87 -4.25 1.26
N VAL A 26 5.47 -2.98 1.30
CA VAL A 26 5.30 -2.22 2.54
C VAL A 26 3.89 -1.65 2.54
N LEU A 27 3.16 -1.86 3.64
CA LEU A 27 1.81 -1.33 3.81
C LEU A 27 1.84 -0.07 4.68
N VAL A 28 1.06 0.94 4.31
CA VAL A 28 0.93 2.16 5.11
C VAL A 28 -0.56 2.41 5.38
N SER A 29 -0.96 2.28 6.65
CA SER A 29 -2.29 2.68 7.08
C SER A 29 -2.32 4.17 7.39
N THR A 30 -3.30 4.86 6.81
CA THR A 30 -3.60 6.26 7.10
C THR A 30 -4.62 6.43 8.23
N ASP A 31 -5.16 5.33 8.75
CA ASP A 31 -6.07 5.35 9.90
C ASP A 31 -5.32 5.83 11.15
N PRO A 32 -5.99 6.59 12.05
CA PRO A 32 -5.36 7.08 13.27
C PRO A 32 -4.95 5.91 14.19
N LEU A 33 -3.89 6.10 14.99
CA LEU A 33 -3.38 5.07 15.92
C LEU A 33 -4.43 4.50 16.88
N SER A 34 -5.50 5.23 17.17
CA SER A 34 -6.61 4.72 17.98
C SER A 34 -7.28 3.49 17.37
N LEU A 35 -7.15 3.26 16.05
CA LEU A 35 -7.69 2.12 15.32
C LEU A 35 -6.63 1.03 15.05
N ARG A 36 -5.50 1.05 15.75
CA ARG A 36 -4.40 0.08 15.54
C ARG A 36 -4.87 -1.37 15.58
N GLU A 37 -5.73 -1.72 16.54
CA GLU A 37 -6.26 -3.09 16.67
C GLU A 37 -7.10 -3.48 15.46
N GLU A 38 -7.95 -2.58 14.96
CA GLU A 38 -8.76 -2.81 13.76
C GLU A 38 -7.91 -2.95 12.49
N VAL A 39 -6.86 -2.14 12.37
CA VAL A 39 -5.88 -2.24 11.27
C VAL A 39 -5.18 -3.60 11.32
N GLN A 40 -4.74 -4.02 12.50
CA GLN A 40 -4.07 -5.30 12.70
C GLN A 40 -4.99 -6.48 12.35
N LEU A 41 -6.23 -6.47 12.84
CA LEU A 41 -7.24 -7.49 12.49
C LEU A 41 -7.51 -7.53 10.98
N SER A 42 -7.60 -6.35 10.34
CA SER A 42 -7.77 -6.28 8.88
C SER A 42 -6.59 -6.94 8.15
N LEU A 43 -5.34 -6.73 8.60
CA LEU A 43 -4.18 -7.39 8.00
C LEU A 43 -4.17 -8.90 8.24
N GLU A 44 -4.61 -9.36 9.41
CA GLU A 44 -4.73 -10.78 9.75
C GLU A 44 -5.74 -11.51 8.86
N ASP A 45 -6.88 -10.88 8.55
CA ASP A 45 -7.90 -11.42 7.64
C ASP A 45 -7.32 -11.75 6.25
N TYR A 46 -6.30 -11.00 5.81
CA TYR A 46 -5.59 -11.21 4.54
C TYR A 46 -4.24 -11.92 4.69
N ARG A 47 -3.85 -12.32 5.90
CA ARG A 47 -2.54 -12.93 6.21
C ARG A 47 -1.34 -12.03 5.86
N LEU A 48 -1.52 -10.71 5.99
CA LEU A 48 -0.51 -9.68 5.71
C LEU A 48 0.11 -9.07 6.98
N GLN A 49 -0.19 -9.62 8.16
CA GLN A 49 0.31 -9.10 9.44
C GLN A 49 1.83 -9.19 9.60
N ALA A 50 2.49 -10.07 8.83
CA ALA A 50 3.95 -10.20 8.79
C ALA A 50 4.60 -9.25 7.75
N THR A 51 3.79 -8.61 6.89
CA THR A 51 4.29 -7.64 5.91
C THR A 51 4.76 -6.38 6.65
N PRO A 52 5.95 -5.83 6.31
CA PRO A 52 6.39 -4.57 6.88
C PRO A 52 5.33 -3.49 6.75
N GLY A 53 5.01 -2.81 7.85
CA GLY A 53 3.89 -1.89 7.90
C GLY A 53 4.14 -0.66 8.77
N TRP A 54 3.58 0.46 8.35
CA TRP A 54 3.54 1.70 9.13
C TRP A 54 2.10 2.17 9.29
N GLN A 55 1.82 2.89 10.37
CA GLN A 55 0.54 3.55 10.59
C GLN A 55 0.77 4.99 10.98
N PHE A 56 -0.10 5.89 10.53
CA PHE A 56 -0.01 7.31 10.86
C PHE A 56 -0.09 7.53 12.37
N ALA A 57 0.97 8.15 12.91
CA ALA A 57 1.10 8.46 14.33
C ALA A 57 0.88 9.94 14.68
N ASP A 58 0.77 10.81 13.67
CA ASP A 58 0.56 12.24 13.84
C ASP A 58 -0.94 12.54 13.95
N PRO A 59 -1.38 13.39 14.89
CA PRO A 59 -2.77 13.85 14.97
C PRO A 59 -3.23 14.67 13.75
N LEU A 60 -2.29 15.18 12.93
CA LEU A 60 -2.57 15.93 11.71
C LEU A 60 -2.16 15.12 10.46
N PRO A 61 -3.03 14.24 9.93
CA PRO A 61 -2.71 13.35 8.82
C PRO A 61 -2.29 14.08 7.55
N GLU A 62 -2.71 15.34 7.35
CA GLU A 62 -2.31 16.20 6.23
C GLU A 62 -0.78 16.35 6.15
N ARG A 63 -0.09 16.49 7.28
CA ARG A 63 1.37 16.68 7.33
C ARG A 63 2.10 15.42 6.89
N LEU A 64 1.64 14.26 7.35
CA LEU A 64 2.21 12.98 6.94
C LEU A 64 1.94 12.71 5.47
N ARG A 65 0.73 13.00 4.97
CA ARG A 65 0.41 12.89 3.53
C ARG A 65 1.33 13.77 2.70
N TYR A 66 1.47 15.05 3.04
CA TYR A 66 2.35 15.99 2.34
C TYR A 66 3.82 15.53 2.35
N THR A 67 4.27 14.95 3.47
CA THR A 67 5.64 14.41 3.59
C THR A 67 5.86 13.19 2.72
N ILE A 68 4.85 12.33 2.55
CA ILE A 68 4.88 11.18 1.64
C ILE A 68 4.86 11.68 0.19
N ASP A 69 3.89 12.53 -0.14
CA ASP A 69 3.70 13.06 -1.48
C ASP A 69 2.89 14.38 -1.44
N PRO A 70 3.49 15.53 -1.80
CA PRO A 70 2.78 16.81 -1.82
C PRO A 70 1.64 16.86 -2.86
N ASP A 71 1.66 15.99 -3.87
CA ASP A 71 0.62 15.90 -4.90
C ASP A 71 -0.49 14.91 -4.53
N TRP A 72 -0.43 14.29 -3.35
CA TRP A 72 -1.44 13.35 -2.86
C TRP A 72 -2.47 14.05 -1.97
N TYR A 73 -3.73 14.06 -2.42
CA TYR A 73 -4.82 14.77 -1.73
C TYR A 73 -5.53 13.90 -0.67
N GLY A 74 -5.07 12.67 -0.46
CA GLY A 74 -5.64 11.72 0.51
C GLY A 74 -6.61 10.73 -0.10
N GLU A 75 -6.69 10.64 -1.43
CA GLU A 75 -7.43 9.58 -2.09
C GLU A 75 -6.83 8.20 -1.79
N LEU A 76 -7.70 7.19 -1.70
CA LEU A 76 -7.33 5.81 -1.44
C LEU A 76 -8.04 4.86 -2.43
N PRO A 77 -7.43 3.73 -2.79
CA PRO A 77 -6.05 3.34 -2.45
C PRO A 77 -5.03 4.19 -3.21
N ARG A 78 -3.84 4.32 -2.60
CA ARG A 78 -2.69 5.05 -3.14
C ARG A 78 -1.45 4.17 -3.00
N SER A 79 -0.78 3.95 -4.12
CA SER A 79 0.37 3.04 -4.21
C SER A 79 1.57 3.75 -4.84
N TYR A 80 2.77 3.38 -4.39
CA TYR A 80 4.04 3.94 -4.84
C TYR A 80 4.98 2.82 -5.26
N PHE A 81 5.53 2.97 -6.45
CA PHE A 81 6.41 2.02 -7.09
C PHE A 81 7.83 2.57 -7.11
N TYR A 82 8.76 1.95 -6.39
CA TYR A 82 10.14 2.42 -6.25
C TYR A 82 11.11 1.59 -7.10
N ARG A 83 11.82 2.22 -8.02
CA ARG A 83 12.89 1.58 -8.80
C ARG A 83 14.23 1.64 -8.06
N ALA A 84 15.17 0.79 -8.48
CA ALA A 84 16.50 0.72 -7.90
C ALA A 84 17.32 2.03 -8.04
N ASP A 85 16.99 2.87 -9.01
CA ASP A 85 17.59 4.19 -9.20
C ASP A 85 17.01 5.28 -8.28
N GLY A 86 16.05 4.91 -7.41
CA GLY A 86 15.36 5.82 -6.50
C GLY A 86 14.19 6.59 -7.14
N SER A 87 13.93 6.40 -8.45
CA SER A 87 12.74 6.96 -9.07
C SER A 87 11.48 6.28 -8.52
N ARG A 88 10.41 7.06 -8.41
CA ARG A 88 9.12 6.57 -7.95
C ARG A 88 8.00 6.91 -8.93
N GLU A 89 7.04 6.02 -9.04
CA GLU A 89 5.79 6.25 -9.78
C GLU A 89 4.61 6.10 -8.82
N ALA A 90 3.74 7.09 -8.79
CA ALA A 90 2.54 7.06 -7.95
C ALA A 90 1.32 6.58 -8.75
N HIS A 91 0.44 5.83 -8.09
CA HIS A 91 -0.80 5.33 -8.66
C HIS A 91 -1.96 5.52 -7.68
N SER A 92 -3.06 6.11 -8.16
CA SER A 92 -4.31 6.22 -7.42
C SER A 92 -5.39 5.38 -8.06
N GLY A 93 -6.17 4.72 -7.21
CA GLY A 93 -7.18 3.76 -7.65
C GLY A 93 -6.69 2.33 -7.52
N LEU A 94 -7.63 1.41 -7.75
CA LEU A 94 -7.44 -0.02 -7.52
C LEU A 94 -6.32 -0.58 -8.41
N LEU A 95 -5.33 -1.20 -7.77
CA LEU A 95 -4.31 -1.97 -8.48
C LEU A 95 -4.91 -3.21 -9.13
N THR A 96 -4.43 -3.52 -10.34
CA THR A 96 -4.69 -4.78 -11.01
C THR A 96 -3.43 -5.65 -11.04
N ARG A 97 -3.62 -6.95 -11.20
CA ARG A 97 -2.52 -7.91 -11.34
C ARG A 97 -1.63 -7.56 -12.53
N GLU A 98 -2.22 -7.17 -13.65
CA GLU A 98 -1.51 -6.80 -14.88
C GLU A 98 -0.64 -5.56 -14.66
N ARG A 99 -1.15 -4.56 -13.94
CA ARG A 99 -0.39 -3.35 -13.57
C ARG A 99 0.81 -3.70 -12.70
N LEU A 100 0.61 -4.55 -11.69
CA LEU A 100 1.67 -5.01 -10.79
C LEU A 100 2.73 -5.82 -11.56
N GLN A 101 2.31 -6.79 -12.36
CA GLN A 101 3.23 -7.62 -13.16
C GLN A 101 4.03 -6.78 -14.16
N GLY A 102 3.37 -5.87 -14.89
CA GLY A 102 4.06 -4.98 -15.83
C GLY A 102 5.08 -4.03 -15.17
N TRP A 103 5.00 -3.84 -13.84
CA TRP A 103 6.00 -3.10 -13.08
C TRP A 103 7.12 -3.97 -12.52
N ILE A 104 6.79 -5.18 -12.05
CA ILE A 104 7.74 -6.11 -11.44
C ILE A 104 8.64 -6.76 -12.49
N GLU A 105 8.09 -7.03 -13.68
CA GLU A 105 8.87 -7.55 -14.79
C GLU A 105 9.95 -6.52 -15.17
N PRO A 106 11.22 -6.94 -15.30
CA PRO A 106 12.28 -6.05 -15.72
C PRO A 106 11.89 -5.44 -17.06
N SER A 107 11.92 -4.12 -17.13
CA SER A 107 11.84 -3.41 -18.40
C SER A 107 13.09 -3.82 -19.20
N ASN A 108 12.98 -4.86 -20.02
CA ASN A 108 14.02 -5.18 -20.99
C ASN A 108 14.08 -4.00 -21.97
N SER A 109 15.06 -3.13 -21.77
CA SER A 109 15.45 -2.06 -22.69
C SER A 109 16.97 -1.95 -22.71
#